data_AF-A0A7G8BUX5-F1
#
_entry.id   AF-A0A7G8BUX5-F1
#
_cell.length_a   1.000
_cell.length_b   1.000
_cell.length_c   1.000
_cell.angle_alpha   90.00
_cell.angle_beta   90.00
_cell.angle_gamma   90.00
#
_symmetry.space_group_name_H-M   'P 1'
#
loop_
_entity.id
_entity.type
_entity.pdbx_description
1 polymer ?
#
loop_
_entity_poly.entity_id
_entity_poly.type
_entity_poly.pdbx_seq_one_letter_code
_entity_poly.pdbx_strand_id
1 'polypeptide(L)' 'MSDFGRTLIFLGLLLILVGVIFIVFTRLNLPLGRLPGDLSWKGRGWSVSFPLASSILISVVLTLLLWLFNSFRR' A
#
# COMPACT_ATOMS: atom_id res chain seq x y z
N MET A 1 -7.98 -17.32 -24.84
CA MET A 1 -8.59 -15.96 -24.74
C MET A 1 -8.83 -15.53 -23.29
N SER A 2 -8.98 -16.47 -22.35
CA SER A 2 -9.08 -16.25 -20.90
C SER A 2 -7.83 -15.59 -20.27
N ASP A 3 -6.64 -15.89 -20.77
CA ASP A 3 -5.38 -15.38 -20.22
C ASP A 3 -5.21 -13.87 -20.44
N PHE A 4 -5.65 -13.36 -21.59
CA PHE A 4 -5.51 -11.94 -21.94
C PHE A 4 -6.38 -11.05 -21.04
N GLY A 5 -7.59 -11.51 -20.70
CA GLY A 5 -8.47 -10.82 -19.74
C GLY A 5 -7.89 -10.81 -18.33
N ARG A 6 -7.29 -11.91 -17.91
CA ARG A 6 -6.58 -12.01 -16.63
C ARG A 6 -5.37 -11.06 -16.55
N THR A 7 -4.60 -10.91 -17.64
CA THR A 7 -3.48 -9.94 -17.71
C THR A 7 -3.98 -8.49 -17.64
N LEU A 8 -5.10 -8.16 -18.27
CA LEU A 8 -5.72 -6.83 -18.19
C LEU A 8 -6.14 -6.48 -16.76
N ILE A 9 -6.74 -7.44 -16.04
CA ILE A 9 -7.12 -7.27 -14.63
C ILE A 9 -5.87 -7.04 -13.77
N PHE A 10 -4.79 -7.78 -14.00
CA PHE A 10 -3.52 -7.58 -13.28
C PHE A 10 -2.95 -6.18 -13.49
N LEU A 11 -2.91 -5.71 -14.74
CA LEU A 11 -2.38 -4.39 -15.08
C LEU A 11 -3.22 -3.27 -14.45
N GLY A 12 -4.55 -3.42 -14.45
CA GLY A 12 -5.46 -2.49 -13.79
C GLY A 12 -5.28 -2.46 -12.26
N LEU A 13 -5.14 -3.63 -11.63
CA LEU A 13 -4.89 -3.71 -10.19
C LEU A 13 -3.56 -3.05 -9.81
N LEU A 14 -2.52 -3.27 -10.62
CA LEU A 14 -1.19 -2.69 -10.41
C LEU A 14 -1.21 -1.17 -10.56
N LEU A 15 -1.95 -0.64 -11.54
CA LEU A 15 -2.16 0.80 -11.72
C LEU A 15 -2.90 1.42 -10.53
N ILE A 16 -3.96 0.78 -10.04
CA ILE A 16 -4.68 1.23 -8.83
C ILE A 16 -3.74 1.27 -7.63
N LEU A 17 -2.91 0.22 -7.47
CA LEU A 17 -1.95 0.12 -6.38
C LEU A 17 -0.95 1.29 -6.39
N VAL A 18 -0.35 1.54 -7.55
CA VAL A 18 0.59 2.66 -7.76
C VAL A 18 -0.11 3.99 -7.53
N GLY A 19 -1.34 4.16 -8.04
CA GLY A 19 -2.14 5.37 -7.85
C GLY A 19 -2.45 5.64 -6.38
N VAL A 20 -2.81 4.60 -5.61
CA VAL A 20 -3.06 4.71 -4.17
C VAL A 20 -1.78 5.09 -3.43
N ILE A 21 -0.64 4.46 -3.74
CA ILE A 21 0.66 4.83 -3.16
C ILE A 21 0.99 6.30 -3.47
N PHE A 22 0.77 6.76 -4.70
CA PHE A 22 1.05 8.13 -5.11
C PHE A 22 0.12 9.14 -4.44
N ILE A 23 -1.17 8.83 -4.33
CA ILE A 23 -2.16 9.66 -3.61
C ILE A 23 -1.80 9.73 -2.13
N VAL A 24 -1.41 8.63 -1.51
CA VAL A 24 -0.97 8.61 -0.10
C VAL A 24 0.32 9.42 0.07
N PHE A 25 1.30 9.29 -0.82
CA PHE A 25 2.52 10.10 -0.76
C PHE A 25 2.25 11.60 -0.94
N THR A 26 1.35 11.97 -1.84
CA THR A 26 1.06 13.37 -2.18
C THR A 26 0.08 14.03 -1.22
N ARG A 27 -1.02 13.37 -0.85
CA ARG A 27 -2.03 13.89 0.10
C ARG A 27 -1.46 14.15 1.48
N LEU A 28 -0.40 13.45 1.85
CA LEU A 28 0.14 13.55 3.18
C LEU A 28 1.12 14.70 3.37
N ASN A 29 1.39 15.49 2.30
CA ASN A 29 2.17 16.74 2.36
C ASN A 29 3.36 16.65 3.32
N LEU A 30 4.05 15.50 3.28
CA LEU A 30 4.94 15.07 4.35
C LEU A 30 6.22 15.90 4.28
N PRO A 31 6.55 16.70 5.31
CA PRO A 31 7.95 16.93 5.62
C PRO A 31 8.51 15.56 6.02
N LEU A 32 9.05 14.81 5.04
CA LEU A 32 9.76 13.53 5.18
C LEU A 32 9.50 12.82 6.53
N GLY A 33 8.36 12.11 6.69
CA GLY A 33 8.18 11.13 7.78
C GLY A 33 7.07 11.32 8.84
N ARG A 34 5.92 11.96 8.54
CA ARG A 34 4.75 11.92 9.45
C ARG A 34 3.40 11.70 8.76
N LEU A 35 3.09 10.46 8.40
CA LEU A 35 1.75 10.13 7.90
C LEU A 35 0.72 10.31 9.03
N PRO A 36 -0.40 11.03 8.85
CA PRO A 36 -1.55 10.96 9.74
C PRO A 36 -2.14 9.55 9.66
N GLY A 37 -1.82 8.73 10.67
CA GLY A 37 -2.01 7.27 10.68
C GLY A 37 -0.78 6.53 11.21
N ASP A 38 0.40 7.16 11.16
CA ASP A 38 1.56 6.75 11.94
C ASP A 38 1.38 7.24 13.37
N LEU A 39 1.38 6.31 14.34
CA LEU A 39 1.38 6.67 15.75
C LEU A 39 2.73 7.32 16.06
N SER A 40 2.79 8.65 16.00
CA SER A 40 3.97 9.40 16.44
C SER A 40 3.76 9.82 17.89
N TRP A 41 4.38 9.11 18.83
CA TRP A 41 4.49 9.54 20.21
C TRP A 41 5.74 10.42 20.36
N LYS A 42 5.53 11.64 20.86
CA LYS A 42 6.61 12.57 21.17
C LYS A 42 6.60 12.90 22.66
N GLY A 43 7.72 12.64 23.33
CA GLY A 43 8.00 13.09 24.68
C GLY A 43 9.02 14.24 24.71
N ARG A 44 9.35 14.74 25.90
CA ARG A 44 10.49 15.66 26.11
C ARG A 44 11.81 14.89 25.88
N GLY A 45 12.28 14.87 24.64
CA GLY A 45 13.58 14.30 24.25
C GLY A 45 13.54 13.01 23.42
N TRP A 46 12.36 12.43 23.17
CA TRP A 46 12.24 11.22 22.34
C TRP A 46 11.03 11.30 21.40
N SER A 47 11.18 10.72 20.22
CA SER A 47 10.14 10.63 19.20
C SER A 47 10.13 9.20 18.66
N VAL A 48 9.03 8.49 18.86
CA VAL A 48 8.80 7.15 18.29
C VAL A 48 7.66 7.27 17.28
N SER A 49 7.95 7.01 16.02
CA SER A 49 6.96 6.96 14.94
C SER A 49 6.72 5.51 14.56
N PHE A 50 5.48 5.04 14.69
CA PHE A 50 5.10 3.67 14.35
C PHE A 50 4.24 3.67 13.08
N PRO A 51 4.76 3.14 11.94
CA PRO A 51 4.15 3.40 10.65
C PRO A 51 3.02 2.44 10.27
N LEU A 52 2.00 2.37 11.11
CA LEU A 52 0.87 1.42 11.02
C LEU A 52 0.13 1.49 9.68
N ALA A 53 -0.14 2.69 9.19
CA ALA A 53 -0.84 2.88 7.93
C ALA A 53 -0.07 2.24 6.76
N SER A 54 1.25 2.41 6.73
CA SER A 54 2.11 1.82 5.71
C SER A 54 2.14 0.28 5.79
N SER A 55 2.23 -0.28 6.99
CA SER A 55 2.28 -1.73 7.19
C SER A 55 0.97 -2.41 6.79
N ILE A 56 -0.18 -1.79 7.10
CA ILE A 56 -1.50 -2.28 6.70
C ILE A 56 -1.64 -2.22 5.18
N LEU A 57 -1.25 -1.12 4.55
CA LEU A 57 -1.32 -0.96 3.10
C LEU A 57 -0.50 -2.05 2.41
N ILE A 58 0.77 -2.21 2.81
CA ILE A 58 1.67 -3.24 2.29
C ILE A 58 1.07 -4.63 2.49
N SER A 59 0.49 -4.93 3.65
CA SER A 59 -0.15 -6.23 3.90
C SER A 59 -1.31 -6.48 2.94
N VAL A 60 -2.21 -5.51 2.76
CA VAL A 60 -3.37 -5.67 1.87
C VAL A 60 -2.93 -5.89 0.43
N VAL A 61 -1.95 -5.11 -0.04
CA VAL A 61 -1.31 -5.29 -1.36
C VAL A 61 -0.78 -6.71 -1.51
N LEU A 62 0.03 -7.16 -0.55
CA LEU A 62 0.68 -8.47 -0.61
C LEU A 62 -0.34 -9.61 -0.57
N THR A 63 -1.38 -9.49 0.27
CA THR A 63 -2.48 -10.44 0.33
C THR A 63 -3.24 -10.51 -0.99
N LEU A 64 -3.55 -9.37 -1.63
CA LEU A 64 -4.20 -9.31 -2.93
C LEU A 64 -3.35 -9.97 -4.02
N LEU A 65 -2.05 -9.70 -4.04
CA LEU A 65 -1.11 -10.32 -4.98
C LEU A 65 -1.05 -11.84 -4.78
N LEU A 66 -0.90 -12.31 -3.53
CA LEU A 66 -0.84 -13.74 -3.22
C LEU A 66 -2.15 -14.47 -3.51
N TRP A 67 -3.30 -13.86 -3.15
CA TRP A 67 -4.62 -14.39 -3.45
C TRP A 67 -4.83 -14.56 -4.95
N LEU A 68 -4.44 -13.54 -5.73
CA LEU A 68 -4.59 -13.56 -7.18
C LEU A 68 -3.62 -14.56 -7.84
N PHE A 69 -2.37 -14.67 -7.35
CA PHE A 69 -1.40 -15.65 -7.83
C PHE A 69 -1.88 -17.09 -7.57
N ASN A 70 -2.46 -17.33 -6.39
CA ASN A 70 -3.08 -18.60 -6.06
C ASN A 70 -4.32 -18.87 -6.91
N SER A 71 -5.12 -17.85 -7.21
CA SER A 71 -6.29 -17.97 -8.09
C SER A 71 -5.93 -18.21 -9.56
N PHE A 72 -4.72 -17.87 -10.00
CA PHE A 72 -4.25 -18.14 -11.36
C PHE A 72 -3.77 -19.58 -11.54
N ARG A 73 -3.32 -20.20 -10.44
CA ARG A 73 -2.79 -21.56 -10.39
C ARG A 73 -3.88 -22.63 -10.23
N ARG A 74 -5.13 -22.22 -10.02
CA ARG A 74 -6.36 -23.01 -10.16
C ARG A 74 -7.05 -22.68 -11.47
#